data_AF-D4DFT5-F1
#
_entry.id   AF-D4DFT5-F1
#
_cell.length_a   1.000
_cell.length_b   1.000
_cell.length_c   1.000
_cell.angle_alpha   90.00
_cell.angle_beta   90.00
_cell.angle_gamma   90.00
#
_symmetry.space_group_name_H-M   'P 1'
#
loop_
_entity.id
_entity.type
_entity.pdbx_description
1 polymer ?
#
loop_
_entity_poly.entity_id
_entity_poly.type
_entity_poly.pdbx_seq_one_letter_code
_entity_poly.pdbx_strand_id
1 'polypeptide(L)'
;MAYLDLDEISQVLFLLLRSPYFAPLALWFLPHLAAQGDKRSLYYLSHIKSKSARPLPSSDQAKDPLQIVIDGQMLQDNGDLENAAQRFKEAMDMSKPVEAPYSFDALFPTKVRQPWEAYGSLMETFGKHEEAKEAYTIGSTEYDHPRAYRLLLPELLKSGDLVKYEEYLTKVAMGNDVLACYQLGNLFLTLHLMHEGIEGGKAVQNKEEMLLVSQYEEDESRQLAAEWYEIAVAGGHARAALVMAGLLRQQNKGEEGLKYLQIAEKSSDYPELAAKLRGSWNDSPFTFDLRDLIR
;
A
#
# COMPACT_ATOMS: atom_id res chain seq x y z
N MET A 1 -23.85 -37.34 -15.73
CA MET A 1 -23.27 -36.19 -16.45
C MET A 1 -22.24 -35.59 -15.52
N ALA A 2 -20.96 -35.67 -15.88
CA ALA A 2 -19.90 -35.08 -15.06
C ALA A 2 -20.09 -33.55 -15.07
N TYR A 3 -20.28 -32.95 -13.90
CA TYR A 3 -20.10 -31.51 -13.73
C TYR A 3 -18.63 -31.25 -14.01
N LEU A 4 -18.31 -30.78 -15.22
CA LEU A 4 -17.00 -30.22 -15.49
C LEU A 4 -16.87 -28.96 -14.66
N ASP A 5 -15.81 -28.86 -13.86
CA ASP A 5 -15.54 -27.68 -13.06
C ASP A 5 -15.22 -26.51 -14.00
N LEU A 6 -16.07 -25.49 -14.01
CA LEU A 6 -15.87 -24.27 -14.80
C LEU A 6 -14.52 -23.63 -14.49
N ASP A 7 -14.05 -23.80 -13.25
CA ASP A 7 -12.77 -23.29 -12.79
C ASP A 7 -11.60 -24.05 -13.44
N GLU A 8 -11.63 -25.38 -13.54
CA GLU A 8 -10.58 -26.14 -14.23
C GLU A 8 -10.52 -25.78 -15.72
N ILE A 9 -11.67 -25.60 -16.37
CA ILE A 9 -11.73 -25.21 -17.79
C ILE A 9 -11.11 -23.81 -17.99
N SER A 10 -11.47 -22.85 -17.14
CA SER A 10 -10.96 -21.48 -17.27
C SER A 10 -9.46 -21.41 -16.99
N GLN A 11 -8.93 -22.18 -16.03
CA GLN A 11 -7.49 -22.34 -15.80
C GLN A 11 -6.73 -22.75 -17.07
N VAL A 12 -7.21 -23.79 -17.75
CA VAL A 12 -6.60 -24.29 -18.98
C VAL A 12 -6.63 -23.23 -20.08
N LEU A 13 -7.74 -22.53 -20.25
CA LEU A 13 -7.86 -21.48 -21.27
C LEU A 13 -6.89 -20.31 -21.02
N PHE A 14 -6.64 -19.95 -19.76
CA PHE A 14 -5.66 -18.91 -19.42
C PHE A 14 -4.21 -19.33 -19.65
N LEU A 15 -3.89 -20.62 -19.50
CA LEU A 15 -2.60 -21.15 -19.96
C LEU A 15 -2.47 -21.06 -21.49
N LEU A 16 -3.54 -21.38 -22.21
CA LEU A 16 -3.58 -21.33 -23.68
C LEU A 16 -3.43 -19.90 -24.23
N LEU A 17 -3.91 -18.89 -23.51
CA LEU A 17 -3.73 -17.47 -23.86
C LEU A 17 -2.26 -17.03 -23.96
N ARG A 18 -1.35 -17.71 -23.27
CA ARG A 18 0.09 -17.42 -23.35
C ARG A 18 0.72 -17.90 -24.65
N SER A 19 0.05 -18.76 -25.40
CA SER A 19 0.50 -19.24 -26.70
C SER A 19 -0.21 -18.48 -27.83
N PRO A 20 0.51 -17.82 -28.75
CA PRO A 20 -0.11 -17.14 -29.89
C PRO A 20 -0.90 -18.09 -30.80
N TYR A 21 -0.60 -19.39 -30.78
CA TYR A 21 -1.30 -20.41 -31.55
C TYR A 21 -2.66 -20.79 -30.96
N PHE A 22 -2.78 -20.79 -29.62
CA PHE A 22 -3.99 -21.22 -28.92
C PHE A 22 -4.80 -20.06 -28.33
N ALA A 23 -4.24 -18.84 -28.31
CA ALA A 23 -4.94 -17.64 -27.88
C ALA A 23 -6.26 -17.39 -28.63
N PRO A 24 -6.40 -17.60 -29.96
CA PRO A 24 -7.68 -17.43 -30.64
C PRO A 24 -8.78 -18.37 -30.13
N LEU A 25 -8.42 -19.61 -29.79
CA LEU A 25 -9.35 -20.60 -29.23
C LEU A 25 -9.79 -20.17 -27.82
N ALA A 26 -8.85 -19.74 -26.99
CA ALA A 26 -9.16 -19.24 -25.66
C ALA A 26 -10.04 -17.99 -25.72
N LEU A 27 -9.69 -17.01 -26.55
CA LEU A 27 -10.48 -15.79 -26.77
C LEU A 27 -11.90 -16.08 -27.28
N TRP A 28 -12.09 -17.15 -28.05
CA TRP A 28 -13.41 -17.57 -28.51
C TRP A 28 -14.25 -18.22 -27.39
N PHE A 29 -13.61 -18.93 -26.47
CA PHE A 29 -14.29 -19.71 -25.43
C PHE A 29 -14.65 -18.89 -24.18
N LEU A 30 -13.81 -17.92 -23.79
CA LEU A 30 -13.99 -17.10 -22.60
C LEU A 30 -15.38 -16.42 -22.51
N PRO A 31 -15.97 -15.85 -23.58
CA PRO A 31 -17.31 -15.27 -23.49
C PRO A 31 -18.40 -16.26 -23.09
N HIS A 32 -18.26 -17.54 -23.46
CA HIS A 32 -19.23 -18.58 -23.12
C HIS A 32 -19.12 -18.98 -21.66
N LEU A 33 -17.91 -19.06 -21.13
CA LEU A 33 -17.67 -19.29 -19.70
C LEU A 33 -18.11 -18.10 -18.85
N ALA A 34 -17.85 -16.88 -19.32
CA ALA A 34 -18.33 -15.66 -18.67
C ALA A 34 -19.87 -15.65 -18.58
N ALA A 35 -20.56 -16.08 -19.64
CA ALA A 35 -22.01 -16.23 -19.64
C ALA A 35 -22.54 -17.30 -18.68
N GLN A 36 -21.69 -18.24 -18.27
CA GLN A 36 -21.99 -19.26 -17.26
C GLN A 36 -21.56 -18.85 -15.85
N GLY A 37 -21.03 -17.64 -15.67
CA GLY A 37 -20.61 -17.12 -14.36
C GLY A 37 -19.16 -17.43 -13.98
N ASP A 38 -18.32 -17.91 -14.91
CA ASP A 38 -16.89 -18.12 -14.64
C ASP A 38 -16.18 -16.79 -14.35
N LYS A 39 -15.67 -16.67 -13.12
CA LYS A 39 -15.06 -15.45 -12.58
C LYS A 39 -13.82 -15.03 -13.36
N ARG A 40 -13.01 -16.00 -13.84
CA ARG A 40 -11.80 -15.70 -14.62
C ARG A 40 -12.15 -15.06 -15.95
N SER A 41 -13.07 -15.67 -16.67
CA SER A 41 -13.48 -15.22 -18.00
C SER A 41 -14.15 -13.85 -17.95
N LEU A 42 -15.01 -13.60 -16.95
CA LEU A 42 -15.61 -12.28 -16.72
C LEU A 42 -14.55 -11.20 -16.53
N TYR A 43 -13.57 -11.44 -15.65
CA TYR A 43 -12.50 -10.50 -15.37
C TYR A 43 -11.59 -10.21 -16.58
N TYR A 44 -11.20 -11.25 -17.31
CA TYR A 44 -10.30 -11.09 -18.45
C TYR A 44 -10.96 -10.32 -19.60
N LEU A 45 -12.24 -10.58 -19.84
CA LEU A 45 -13.00 -9.87 -20.87
C LEU A 45 -13.29 -8.41 -20.50
N SER A 46 -13.35 -8.06 -19.21
CA SER A 46 -13.48 -6.65 -18.82
C SER A 46 -12.21 -5.83 -19.09
N HIS A 47 -11.03 -6.44 -18.96
CA HIS A 47 -9.75 -5.74 -19.07
C HIS A 47 -9.16 -5.73 -20.48
N ILE A 48 -9.49 -6.72 -21.32
CA ILE A 48 -9.12 -6.69 -22.72
C ILE A 48 -10.17 -5.91 -23.48
N LYS A 49 -9.81 -4.68 -23.81
CA LYS A 49 -10.49 -3.81 -24.78
C LYS A 49 -10.54 -4.50 -26.15
N SER A 50 -11.37 -5.53 -26.27
CA SER A 50 -11.66 -6.16 -27.55
C SER A 50 -12.60 -5.24 -28.30
N LYS A 51 -12.14 -4.75 -29.45
CA LYS A 51 -12.96 -4.10 -30.47
C LYS A 51 -14.10 -5.00 -30.98
N SER A 52 -14.21 -6.27 -30.57
CA SER A 52 -15.32 -7.14 -30.97
C SER A 52 -16.45 -7.07 -29.95
N ALA A 53 -17.46 -6.28 -30.30
CA ALA A 53 -18.77 -6.26 -29.69
C ALA A 53 -19.36 -7.69 -29.52
N ARG A 54 -19.44 -8.15 -28.28
CA ARG A 54 -20.62 -8.88 -27.79
C ARG A 54 -20.98 -8.31 -26.43
N PRO A 55 -22.24 -7.95 -26.18
CA PRO A 55 -22.67 -7.59 -24.83
C PRO A 55 -22.37 -8.78 -23.92
N LEU A 56 -21.64 -8.54 -22.83
CA LEU A 56 -21.62 -9.47 -21.70
C LEU A 56 -23.08 -9.64 -21.22
N PRO A 57 -23.47 -10.83 -20.71
CA PRO A 57 -24.82 -11.06 -20.24
C PRO A 57 -25.22 -10.01 -19.19
N SER A 58 -26.47 -9.57 -19.21
CA SER A 58 -26.99 -8.59 -18.26
C SER A 58 -26.86 -9.10 -16.82
N SER A 59 -26.13 -8.30 -16.03
CA SER A 59 -25.71 -8.43 -14.63
C SER A 59 -26.82 -8.66 -13.58
N ASP A 60 -28.10 -8.77 -13.95
CA ASP A 60 -29.23 -8.86 -13.01
C ASP A 60 -29.27 -10.16 -12.16
N GLN A 61 -28.27 -11.03 -12.26
CA GLN A 61 -28.17 -12.28 -11.50
C GLN A 61 -26.82 -12.48 -10.77
N ALA A 62 -25.93 -11.47 -10.73
CA ALA A 62 -24.66 -11.60 -10.02
C ALA A 62 -24.89 -11.81 -8.51
N LYS A 63 -24.56 -13.00 -8.00
CA LYS A 63 -24.72 -13.36 -6.57
C LYS A 63 -23.42 -13.27 -5.77
N ASP A 64 -22.29 -13.08 -6.45
CA ASP A 64 -20.95 -13.10 -5.86
C ASP A 64 -20.36 -11.69 -5.82
N PRO A 65 -19.85 -11.20 -4.67
CA PRO A 65 -19.31 -9.84 -4.56
C PRO A 65 -18.24 -9.50 -5.61
N LEU A 66 -17.40 -10.47 -6.00
CA LEU A 66 -16.37 -10.25 -7.02
C LEU A 66 -16.98 -9.96 -8.40
N GLN A 67 -18.04 -10.67 -8.77
CA GLN A 67 -18.74 -10.46 -10.04
C GLN A 67 -19.37 -9.06 -10.09
N ILE A 68 -19.95 -8.62 -8.98
CA ILE A 68 -20.56 -7.29 -8.85
C ILE A 68 -19.48 -6.19 -8.97
N VAL A 69 -18.28 -6.40 -8.40
CA VAL A 69 -17.15 -5.46 -8.60
C VAL A 69 -16.71 -5.41 -10.07
N ILE A 70 -16.61 -6.55 -10.75
CA ILE A 70 -16.24 -6.58 -12.18
C ILE A 70 -17.28 -5.82 -13.01
N ASP A 71 -18.57 -6.02 -12.74
CA ASP A 71 -19.65 -5.30 -13.40
C ASP A 71 -19.57 -3.78 -13.12
N GLY A 72 -19.28 -3.38 -11.89
CA GLY A 72 -19.05 -1.99 -11.52
C GLY A 72 -17.86 -1.37 -12.26
N GLN A 73 -16.74 -2.09 -12.42
CA GLN A 73 -15.57 -1.63 -13.17
C GLN A 73 -15.90 -1.41 -14.64
N MET A 74 -16.70 -2.31 -15.25
CA MET A 74 -17.17 -2.16 -16.62
C MET A 74 -18.04 -0.92 -16.81
N LEU A 75 -18.97 -0.68 -15.86
CA LEU A 75 -19.80 0.53 -15.88
C LEU A 75 -18.92 1.79 -15.76
N GLN A 76 -17.94 1.77 -14.86
CA GLN A 76 -16.99 2.88 -14.68
C GLN A 76 -16.19 3.16 -15.96
N ASP A 77 -15.66 2.11 -16.61
CA ASP A 77 -14.90 2.23 -17.85
C ASP A 77 -15.75 2.74 -19.04
N ASN A 78 -17.05 2.43 -19.02
CA ASN A 78 -18.03 2.95 -19.98
C ASN A 78 -18.51 4.38 -19.65
N GLY A 79 -18.05 4.97 -18.54
CA GLY A 79 -18.41 6.31 -18.09
C GLY A 79 -19.71 6.39 -17.29
N ASP A 80 -20.36 5.26 -17.01
CA ASP A 80 -21.56 5.19 -16.17
C ASP A 80 -21.18 5.10 -14.69
N LEU A 81 -20.71 6.23 -14.16
CA LEU A 81 -20.13 6.31 -12.81
C LEU A 81 -21.19 6.10 -11.71
N GLU A 82 -22.44 6.51 -11.93
CA GLU A 82 -23.50 6.37 -10.92
C GLU A 82 -23.87 4.89 -10.71
N ASN A 83 -24.10 4.15 -11.81
CA ASN A 83 -24.41 2.73 -11.71
C ASN A 83 -23.18 1.93 -11.24
N ALA A 84 -21.97 2.34 -11.62
CA ALA A 84 -20.74 1.74 -11.09
C ALA A 84 -20.65 1.87 -9.56
N ALA A 85 -20.92 3.06 -9.02
CA ALA A 85 -20.93 3.29 -7.57
C ALA A 85 -21.96 2.41 -6.86
N GLN A 86 -23.15 2.27 -7.42
CA GLN A 86 -24.19 1.42 -6.85
C GLN A 86 -23.75 -0.05 -6.80
N ARG A 87 -23.11 -0.54 -7.87
CA ARG A 87 -22.55 -1.91 -7.90
C ARG A 87 -21.43 -2.09 -6.89
N PHE A 88 -20.50 -1.15 -6.77
CA PHE A 88 -19.44 -1.25 -5.77
C PHE A 88 -19.97 -1.25 -4.34
N LYS A 89 -20.99 -0.44 -4.06
CA LYS A 89 -21.67 -0.42 -2.76
C LYS A 89 -22.38 -1.74 -2.47
N GLU A 90 -23.14 -2.26 -3.43
CA GLU A 90 -23.79 -3.57 -3.34
C GLU A 90 -22.78 -4.67 -3.04
N ALA A 91 -21.65 -4.69 -3.78
CA ALA A 91 -20.58 -5.64 -3.54
C ALA A 91 -19.97 -5.51 -2.14
N MET A 92 -19.77 -4.27 -1.67
CA MET A 92 -19.22 -3.98 -0.34
C MET A 92 -20.16 -4.46 0.78
N ASP A 93 -21.47 -4.17 0.67
CA ASP A 93 -22.49 -4.57 1.64
C ASP A 93 -22.69 -6.11 1.68
N MET A 94 -22.48 -6.79 0.55
CA MET A 94 -22.57 -8.26 0.44
C MET A 94 -21.29 -8.97 0.89
N SER A 95 -20.15 -8.31 0.71
CA SER A 95 -18.86 -8.90 1.01
C SER A 95 -18.67 -9.04 2.52
N LYS A 96 -18.36 -10.25 2.97
CA LYS A 96 -17.73 -10.46 4.28
C LYS A 96 -16.23 -10.52 4.08
N PRO A 97 -15.41 -10.03 5.04
CA PRO A 97 -13.97 -10.25 5.00
C PRO A 97 -13.72 -11.75 4.83
N VAL A 98 -13.18 -12.13 3.68
CA VAL A 98 -12.89 -13.54 3.41
C VAL A 98 -11.64 -13.87 4.22
N GLU A 99 -11.72 -14.84 5.14
CA GLU A 99 -10.59 -15.35 5.94
C GLU A 99 -9.42 -15.91 5.09
N ALA A 100 -9.55 -15.94 3.77
CA ALA A 100 -8.53 -16.36 2.83
C ALA A 100 -8.12 -15.20 1.89
N PRO A 101 -7.06 -14.43 2.23
CA PRO A 101 -6.51 -13.41 1.35
C PRO A 101 -5.78 -13.99 0.12
N TYR A 102 -5.70 -15.32 0.00
CA TYR A 102 -4.85 -16.01 -0.97
C TYR A 102 -5.55 -17.21 -1.61
N SER A 103 -6.51 -16.97 -2.48
CA SER A 103 -6.87 -17.98 -3.49
C SER A 103 -7.38 -17.31 -4.75
N PHE A 104 -6.51 -16.61 -5.46
CA PHE A 104 -6.73 -16.41 -6.89
C PHE A 104 -5.40 -16.57 -7.59
N ASP A 105 -5.28 -17.74 -8.24
CA ASP A 105 -4.15 -18.27 -8.98
C ASP A 105 -3.11 -17.25 -9.47
N ALA A 106 -1.84 -17.67 -9.41
CA ALA A 106 -0.70 -17.05 -10.10
C ALA A 106 -0.87 -16.91 -11.64
N LEU A 107 -2.01 -17.35 -12.18
CA LEU A 107 -2.42 -17.24 -13.58
C LEU A 107 -3.26 -15.99 -13.88
N PHE A 108 -3.71 -15.26 -12.86
CA PHE A 108 -4.44 -14.01 -13.04
C PHE A 108 -3.51 -12.79 -13.14
N PRO A 109 -3.59 -12.03 -14.24
CA PRO A 109 -2.92 -10.75 -14.31
C PRO A 109 -3.69 -9.71 -13.46
N THR A 110 -3.13 -9.40 -12.29
CA THR A 110 -3.21 -8.11 -11.56
C THR A 110 -4.57 -7.55 -11.11
N LYS A 111 -4.90 -7.83 -9.83
CA LYS A 111 -5.61 -6.94 -8.88
C LYS A 111 -7.00 -6.45 -9.31
N VAL A 112 -8.01 -7.31 -9.21
CA VAL A 112 -9.39 -6.81 -8.99
C VAL A 112 -9.35 -5.95 -7.72
N ARG A 113 -9.77 -4.68 -7.81
CA ARG A 113 -9.89 -3.82 -6.63
C ARG A 113 -10.86 -4.45 -5.64
N GLN A 114 -10.58 -4.33 -4.35
CA GLN A 114 -11.55 -4.70 -3.33
C GLN A 114 -12.80 -3.80 -3.44
N PRO A 115 -14.00 -4.27 -3.07
CA PRO A 115 -15.23 -3.49 -3.16
C PRO A 115 -15.12 -2.11 -2.50
N TRP A 116 -14.56 -2.06 -1.29
CA TRP A 116 -14.32 -0.82 -0.54
C TRP A 116 -13.36 0.12 -1.26
N GLU A 117 -12.34 -0.40 -1.93
CA GLU A 117 -11.35 0.40 -2.65
C GLU A 117 -11.97 1.01 -3.90
N ALA A 118 -12.76 0.22 -4.62
CA ALA A 118 -13.46 0.66 -5.83
C ALA A 118 -14.52 1.73 -5.50
N TYR A 119 -15.35 1.49 -4.49
CA TYR A 119 -16.36 2.45 -4.03
C TYR A 119 -15.72 3.74 -3.51
N GLY A 120 -14.78 3.63 -2.57
CA GLY A 120 -14.13 4.80 -1.96
C GLY A 120 -13.40 5.66 -2.98
N SER A 121 -12.66 5.04 -3.90
CA SER A 121 -11.97 5.78 -4.98
C SER A 121 -12.94 6.54 -5.87
N LEU A 122 -14.13 6.01 -6.13
CA LEU A 122 -15.13 6.67 -6.95
C LEU A 122 -15.83 7.80 -6.19
N MET A 123 -16.08 7.62 -4.90
CA MET A 123 -16.63 8.68 -4.03
C MET A 123 -15.68 9.89 -3.93
N GLU A 124 -14.37 9.66 -3.88
CA GLU A 124 -13.38 10.75 -3.97
C GLU A 124 -13.55 11.56 -5.26
N THR A 125 -13.76 10.89 -6.41
CA THR A 125 -13.95 11.60 -7.69
C THR A 125 -15.23 12.42 -7.73
N PHE A 126 -16.25 12.02 -6.97
CA PHE A 126 -17.48 12.78 -6.78
C PHE A 126 -17.37 13.89 -5.73
N GLY A 127 -16.23 14.05 -5.06
CA GLY A 127 -16.06 14.98 -3.95
C GLY A 127 -16.79 14.57 -2.67
N LYS A 128 -17.22 13.30 -2.58
CA LYS A 128 -17.92 12.73 -1.43
C LYS A 128 -16.92 12.13 -0.44
N HIS A 129 -16.07 12.98 0.14
CA HIS A 129 -14.94 12.57 0.97
C HIS A 129 -15.35 11.74 2.21
N GLU A 130 -16.49 12.05 2.84
CA GLU A 130 -16.98 11.27 3.99
C GLU A 130 -17.40 9.85 3.59
N GLU A 131 -18.07 9.68 2.45
CA GLU A 131 -18.44 8.34 1.95
C GLU A 131 -17.20 7.54 1.54
N ALA A 132 -16.18 8.21 0.98
CA ALA A 132 -14.90 7.58 0.68
C ALA A 132 -14.19 7.10 1.95
N LYS A 133 -14.15 7.95 2.97
CA LYS A 133 -13.57 7.64 4.29
C LYS A 133 -14.28 6.47 4.97
N GLU A 134 -15.60 6.42 4.92
CA GLU A 134 -16.37 5.30 5.46
C GLU A 134 -15.96 3.99 4.78
N ALA A 135 -15.85 3.99 3.45
CA ALA A 135 -15.39 2.84 2.69
C ALA A 135 -13.95 2.41 3.07
N TYR A 136 -13.02 3.36 3.19
CA TYR A 136 -11.66 3.05 3.63
C TYR A 136 -11.61 2.57 5.08
N THR A 137 -12.52 3.03 5.93
CA THR A 137 -12.67 2.54 7.31
C THR A 137 -13.10 1.08 7.30
N ILE A 138 -14.07 0.69 6.47
CA ILE A 138 -14.42 -0.73 6.28
C ILE A 138 -13.19 -1.54 5.82
N GLY A 139 -12.44 -1.02 4.84
CA GLY A 139 -11.21 -1.63 4.35
C GLY A 139 -10.12 -1.78 5.41
N SER A 140 -10.07 -0.93 6.43
CA SER A 140 -9.09 -1.03 7.52
C SER A 140 -9.60 -1.87 8.67
N THR A 141 -10.83 -1.68 9.15
CA THR A 141 -11.34 -2.35 10.35
C THR A 141 -11.88 -3.75 10.10
N GLU A 142 -12.48 -4.00 8.93
CA GLU A 142 -13.04 -5.31 8.61
C GLU A 142 -12.06 -6.19 7.82
N TYR A 143 -11.30 -5.57 6.91
CA TYR A 143 -10.36 -6.30 6.04
C TYR A 143 -8.91 -6.29 6.53
N ASP A 144 -8.56 -5.49 7.53
CA ASP A 144 -7.17 -5.26 7.99
C ASP A 144 -6.20 -5.01 6.83
N HIS A 145 -6.65 -4.30 5.78
CA HIS A 145 -5.91 -4.20 4.53
C HIS A 145 -4.92 -3.03 4.59
N PRO A 146 -3.60 -3.23 4.40
CA PRO A 146 -2.58 -2.19 4.51
C PRO A 146 -2.87 -0.94 3.67
N ARG A 147 -3.39 -1.14 2.45
CA ARG A 147 -3.77 -0.02 1.57
C ARG A 147 -4.90 0.85 2.12
N ALA A 148 -5.84 0.30 2.87
CA ALA A 148 -6.93 1.07 3.46
C ALA A 148 -6.40 1.99 4.56
N TYR A 149 -5.54 1.47 5.44
CA TYR A 149 -4.81 2.28 6.42
C TYR A 149 -4.04 3.43 5.74
N ARG A 150 -3.33 3.14 4.64
CA ARG A 150 -2.58 4.17 3.88
C ARG A 150 -3.46 5.31 3.39
N LEU A 151 -4.68 5.02 2.95
CA LEU A 151 -5.62 6.03 2.46
C LEU A 151 -6.18 6.93 3.57
N LEU A 152 -6.19 6.44 4.82
CA LEU A 152 -6.65 7.18 5.99
C LEU A 152 -5.54 8.03 6.66
N LEU A 153 -4.25 7.72 6.43
CA LEU A 153 -3.12 8.43 7.03
C LEU A 153 -3.13 9.96 6.84
N PRO A 154 -3.43 10.53 5.66
CA PRO A 154 -3.41 11.99 5.49
C PRO A 154 -4.43 12.71 6.37
N GLU A 155 -5.55 12.06 6.69
CA GLU A 155 -6.57 12.64 7.56
C GLU A 155 -6.13 12.61 9.03
N LEU A 156 -5.57 11.49 9.49
CA LEU A 156 -5.00 11.38 10.84
C LEU A 156 -3.89 12.39 11.08
N LEU A 157 -3.05 12.63 10.08
CA LEU A 157 -2.03 13.65 10.17
C LEU A 157 -2.62 15.07 10.27
N LYS A 158 -3.74 15.34 9.59
CA LYS A 158 -4.46 16.63 9.69
C LYS A 158 -5.18 16.78 11.03
N SER A 159 -5.73 15.71 11.60
CA SER A 159 -6.37 15.75 12.92
C SER A 159 -5.35 15.90 14.05
N GLY A 160 -4.09 15.52 13.80
CA GLY A 160 -3.01 15.55 14.79
C GLY A 160 -3.03 14.36 15.74
N ASP A 161 -3.83 13.33 15.45
CA ASP A 161 -3.89 12.09 16.24
C ASP A 161 -2.67 11.22 15.91
N LEU A 162 -1.54 11.54 16.55
CA LEU A 162 -0.26 10.92 16.28
C LEU A 162 -0.18 9.46 16.74
N VAL A 163 -0.94 9.10 17.78
CA VAL A 163 -1.00 7.70 18.27
C VAL A 163 -1.67 6.82 17.23
N LYS A 164 -2.83 7.23 16.72
CA LYS A 164 -3.51 6.45 15.68
C LYS A 164 -2.77 6.50 14.34
N TYR A 165 -2.10 7.62 14.05
CA TYR A 165 -1.24 7.74 12.88
C TYR A 165 -0.09 6.72 12.92
N GLU A 166 0.61 6.58 14.06
CA GLU A 166 1.65 5.57 14.25
C GLU A 166 1.08 4.17 14.01
N GLU A 167 -0.02 3.81 14.67
CA GLU A 167 -0.63 2.48 14.56
C GLU A 167 -0.94 2.14 13.09
N TYR A 168 -1.56 3.08 12.38
CA TYR A 168 -1.94 2.88 10.98
C TYR A 168 -0.71 2.82 10.09
N LEU A 169 0.31 3.64 10.34
CA LEU A 169 1.53 3.65 9.56
C LEU A 169 2.29 2.33 9.74
N THR A 170 2.31 1.77 10.96
CA THR A 170 2.83 0.44 11.27
C THR A 170 2.10 -0.65 10.46
N LYS A 171 0.77 -0.63 10.40
CA LYS A 171 -0.02 -1.55 9.55
C LYS A 171 0.31 -1.43 8.06
N VAL A 172 0.55 -0.21 7.56
CA VAL A 172 0.96 0.02 6.17
C VAL A 172 2.34 -0.55 5.90
N ALA A 173 3.31 -0.30 6.79
CA ALA A 173 4.68 -0.78 6.68
C ALA A 173 4.76 -2.32 6.71
N MET A 174 3.96 -2.97 7.57
CA MET A 174 3.80 -4.44 7.59
C MET A 174 3.26 -5.00 6.26
N GLY A 175 2.61 -4.18 5.44
CA GLY A 175 2.20 -4.49 4.07
C GLY A 175 3.32 -4.41 3.02
N ASN A 176 4.59 -4.34 3.44
CA ASN A 176 5.79 -4.14 2.61
C ASN A 176 5.82 -2.79 1.88
N ASP A 177 5.22 -1.76 2.45
CA ASP A 177 5.28 -0.41 1.90
C ASP A 177 6.59 0.28 2.31
N VAL A 178 7.54 0.35 1.37
CA VAL A 178 8.88 0.89 1.59
C VAL A 178 8.86 2.34 2.09
N LEU A 179 7.92 3.15 1.60
CA LEU A 179 7.81 4.55 2.02
C LEU A 179 7.28 4.63 3.46
N ALA A 180 6.32 3.78 3.83
CA ALA A 180 5.81 3.74 5.20
C ALA A 180 6.89 3.28 6.20
N CYS A 181 7.73 2.30 5.84
CA CYS A 181 8.89 1.92 6.66
C CYS A 181 9.83 3.12 6.89
N TYR A 182 10.14 3.88 5.84
CA TYR A 182 10.95 5.10 5.99
C TYR A 182 10.27 6.15 6.88
N GLN A 183 8.96 6.35 6.73
CA GLN A 183 8.19 7.29 7.55
C GLN A 183 8.13 6.87 9.03
N LEU A 184 8.04 5.57 9.34
CA LEU A 184 8.16 5.07 10.71
C LEU A 184 9.55 5.32 11.27
N GLY A 185 10.60 5.05 10.49
CA GLY A 185 11.97 5.38 10.88
C GLY A 185 12.11 6.86 11.27
N ASN A 186 11.53 7.77 10.49
CA ASN A 186 11.52 9.20 10.79
C ASN A 186 10.72 9.53 12.07
N LEU A 187 9.57 8.88 12.26
CA LEU A 187 8.73 9.07 13.45
C LEU A 187 9.50 8.67 14.70
N PHE A 188 10.04 7.45 14.75
CA PHE A 188 10.78 6.94 15.91
C PHE A 188 12.09 7.71 16.16
N LEU A 189 12.79 8.14 15.10
CA LEU A 189 13.95 9.02 15.26
C LEU A 189 13.55 10.37 15.86
N THR A 190 12.40 10.91 15.46
CA THR A 190 11.87 12.15 16.04
C THR A 190 11.54 11.97 17.51
N LEU A 191 10.93 10.84 17.90
CA LEU A 191 10.65 10.51 19.31
C LEU A 191 11.94 10.40 20.13
N HIS A 192 12.98 9.74 19.61
CA HIS A 192 14.29 9.70 20.27
C HIS A 192 14.89 11.10 20.46
N LEU A 193 14.88 11.94 19.42
CA LEU A 193 15.38 13.32 19.51
C LEU A 193 14.54 14.22 20.43
N MET A 194 13.27 13.89 20.64
CA MET A 194 12.42 14.55 21.62
C MET A 194 12.80 14.17 23.04
N HIS A 195 13.08 12.88 23.32
CA HIS A 195 13.60 12.42 24.61
C HIS A 195 14.88 13.17 25.00
N GLU A 196 15.90 13.21 24.12
CA GLU A 196 17.13 13.98 24.36
C GLU A 196 16.86 15.47 24.63
N GLY A 197 15.87 16.04 23.91
CA GLY A 197 15.44 17.42 24.09
C GLY A 197 14.79 17.69 25.44
N ILE A 198 13.95 16.77 25.92
CA ILE A 198 13.26 16.84 27.22
C ILE A 198 14.29 16.74 28.35
N GLU A 199 15.23 15.80 28.27
CA GLU A 199 16.34 15.71 29.22
C GLU A 199 17.19 16.99 29.24
N GLY A 200 17.37 17.61 28.08
CA GLY A 200 18.00 18.93 27.92
C GLY A 200 17.13 20.13 28.32
N GLY A 201 15.95 19.92 28.90
CA GLY A 201 15.08 20.97 29.45
C GLY A 201 14.16 21.67 28.43
N LYS A 202 13.97 21.13 27.23
CA LYS A 202 13.00 21.64 26.24
C LYS A 202 11.59 21.10 26.53
N ALA A 203 10.60 21.98 26.55
CA ALA A 203 9.20 21.59 26.72
C ALA A 203 8.62 21.05 25.40
N VAL A 204 7.98 19.89 25.45
CA VAL A 204 7.08 19.41 24.38
C VAL A 204 5.79 20.21 24.45
N GLN A 205 5.40 20.83 23.34
CA GLN A 205 4.28 21.77 23.31
C GLN A 205 2.94 21.07 22.98
N ASN A 206 2.98 19.91 22.34
CA ASN A 206 1.79 19.19 21.89
C ASN A 206 1.49 17.97 22.79
N LYS A 207 0.23 17.89 23.25
CA LYS A 207 -0.25 16.78 24.07
C LYS A 207 -0.13 15.43 23.35
N GLU A 208 -0.44 15.38 22.05
CA GLU A 208 -0.39 14.15 21.27
C GLU A 208 1.05 13.67 21.07
N GLU A 209 1.99 14.59 20.85
CA GLU A 209 3.43 14.28 20.82
C GLU A 209 3.89 13.73 22.18
N MET A 210 3.46 14.36 23.29
CA MET A 210 3.80 13.88 24.63
C MET A 210 3.22 12.50 24.93
N LEU A 211 1.98 12.23 24.50
CA LEU A 211 1.36 10.91 24.62
C LEU A 211 2.16 9.86 23.86
N LEU A 212 2.51 10.13 22.59
CA LEU A 212 3.26 9.20 21.77
C LEU A 212 4.69 8.98 22.31
N VAL A 213 5.39 10.05 22.72
CA VAL A 213 6.71 9.96 23.37
C VAL A 213 6.64 9.07 24.61
N SER A 214 5.59 9.19 25.43
CA SER A 214 5.45 8.39 26.66
C SER A 214 5.19 6.90 26.44
N GLN A 215 4.87 6.46 25.21
CA GLN A 215 4.62 5.06 24.90
C GLN A 215 5.90 4.25 24.66
N TYR A 216 7.01 4.92 24.34
CA TYR A 216 8.27 4.27 23.96
C TYR A 216 9.41 4.80 24.80
N GLU A 217 10.33 3.93 25.20
CA GLU A 217 11.55 4.39 25.85
C GLU A 217 12.50 5.07 24.84
N GLU A 218 13.45 5.88 25.31
CA GLU A 218 14.41 6.57 24.43
C GLU A 218 15.23 5.57 23.60
N ASP A 219 15.80 4.57 24.27
CA ASP A 219 16.63 3.54 23.63
C ASP A 219 15.80 2.67 22.66
N GLU A 220 14.55 2.38 23.02
CA GLU A 220 13.60 1.66 22.17
C GLU A 220 13.25 2.46 20.92
N SER A 221 12.92 3.74 21.06
CA SER A 221 12.64 4.65 19.94
C SER A 221 13.83 4.69 18.96
N ARG A 222 15.06 4.76 19.48
CA ARG A 222 16.26 4.74 18.65
C ARG A 222 16.44 3.40 17.93
N GLN A 223 16.17 2.28 18.60
CA GLN A 223 16.26 0.95 18.01
C GLN A 223 15.21 0.75 16.90
N LEU A 224 13.94 1.07 17.17
CA LEU A 224 12.85 0.98 16.19
C LEU A 224 13.14 1.84 14.96
N ALA A 225 13.69 3.05 15.15
CA ALA A 225 14.11 3.89 14.03
C ALA A 225 15.11 3.17 13.11
N ALA A 226 16.15 2.56 13.69
CA ALA A 226 17.17 1.82 12.95
C ALA A 226 16.60 0.60 12.19
N GLU A 227 15.74 -0.18 12.85
CA GLU A 227 15.10 -1.38 12.26
C GLU A 227 14.21 -1.00 11.06
N TRP A 228 13.38 0.03 11.20
CA TRP A 228 12.53 0.49 10.10
C TRP A 228 13.32 1.09 8.94
N TYR A 229 14.41 1.82 9.22
CA TYR A 229 15.31 2.28 8.16
C TYR A 229 15.98 1.10 7.44
N GLU A 230 16.42 0.06 8.15
CA GLU A 230 17.03 -1.12 7.54
C GLU A 230 16.06 -1.79 6.55
N ILE A 231 14.79 -1.98 6.94
CA ILE A 231 13.74 -2.51 6.05
C ILE A 231 13.53 -1.60 4.84
N ALA A 232 13.47 -0.28 5.04
CA ALA A 232 13.31 0.68 3.94
C ALA A 232 14.50 0.67 2.98
N VAL A 233 15.73 0.54 3.49
CA VAL A 233 16.95 0.42 2.68
C VAL A 233 16.96 -0.88 1.88
N ALA A 234 16.56 -2.00 2.49
CA ALA A 234 16.40 -3.27 1.78
C ALA A 234 15.35 -3.16 0.65
N GLY A 235 14.33 -2.32 0.84
CA GLY A 235 13.36 -1.93 -0.19
C GLY A 235 13.84 -0.91 -1.22
N GLY A 236 15.09 -0.45 -1.14
CA GLY A 236 15.70 0.49 -2.10
C GLY A 236 15.54 1.97 -1.76
N HIS A 237 15.11 2.32 -0.54
CA HIS A 237 14.92 3.72 -0.14
C HIS A 237 16.26 4.42 0.17
N ALA A 238 16.82 5.13 -0.82
CA ALA A 238 18.14 5.77 -0.70
C ALA A 238 18.25 6.77 0.46
N ARG A 239 17.17 7.52 0.76
CA ARG A 239 17.17 8.47 1.87
C ARG A 239 17.23 7.79 3.24
N ALA A 240 16.62 6.61 3.38
CA ALA A 240 16.71 5.83 4.61
C ALA A 240 18.17 5.42 4.87
N ALA A 241 18.93 5.11 3.81
CA ALA A 241 20.34 4.79 3.91
C ALA A 241 21.18 6.00 4.38
N LEU A 242 20.85 7.23 3.95
CA LEU A 242 21.50 8.44 4.47
C LEU A 242 21.28 8.61 5.98
N VAL A 243 20.03 8.49 6.42
CA VAL A 243 19.70 8.65 7.84
C VAL A 243 20.36 7.55 8.68
N MET A 244 20.30 6.30 8.22
CA MET A 244 20.96 5.17 8.89
C MET A 244 22.48 5.35 8.97
N ALA A 245 23.12 5.90 7.93
CA ALA A 245 24.54 6.22 7.95
C ALA A 245 24.88 7.26 9.04
N GLY A 246 24.10 8.34 9.13
CA GLY A 246 24.28 9.36 10.16
C GLY A 246 24.05 8.82 11.57
N LEU A 247 23.00 8.02 11.76
CA LEU A 247 22.65 7.41 13.04
C LEU A 247 23.76 6.47 13.54
N LEU A 248 24.25 5.56 12.69
CA LEU A 248 25.36 4.67 13.02
C LEU A 248 26.65 5.44 13.29
N ARG A 249 26.89 6.53 12.56
CA ARG A 249 28.07 7.37 12.78
C ARG A 249 28.05 8.06 14.15
N GLN A 250 26.88 8.53 14.62
CA GLN A 250 26.71 9.06 15.97
C GLN A 250 26.95 7.99 17.05
N GLN A 251 26.58 6.74 16.78
CA GLN A 251 26.81 5.61 17.67
C GLN A 251 28.26 5.07 17.67
N ASN A 252 29.21 5.79 17.07
CA ASN A 252 30.58 5.34 16.84
C ASN A 252 30.71 4.04 16.01
N LYS A 253 29.66 3.64 15.29
CA LYS A 253 29.64 2.52 14.33
C LYS A 253 29.96 3.01 12.91
N GLY A 254 31.03 3.78 12.78
CA GLY A 254 31.38 4.48 11.54
C GLY A 254 31.62 3.53 10.35
N GLU A 255 32.20 2.34 10.56
CA GLU A 255 32.43 1.40 9.46
C GLU A 255 31.11 0.85 8.88
N GLU A 256 30.13 0.56 9.74
CA GLU A 256 28.80 0.13 9.32
C GLU A 256 28.04 1.27 8.65
N GLY A 257 28.07 2.46 9.24
CA GLY A 257 27.44 3.65 8.67
C GLY A 257 27.99 4.00 7.28
N LEU A 258 29.27 3.74 7.02
CA LEU A 258 29.89 4.03 5.72
C LEU A 258 29.36 3.12 4.62
N LYS A 259 28.94 1.89 4.94
CA LYS A 259 28.27 0.99 3.98
C LYS A 259 26.93 1.59 3.53
N TYR A 260 26.15 2.12 4.46
CA TYR A 260 24.88 2.80 4.17
C TYR A 260 25.09 4.11 3.39
N LEU A 261 26.12 4.89 3.74
CA LEU A 261 26.46 6.10 2.99
C LEU A 261 26.79 5.78 1.52
N GLN A 262 27.56 4.71 1.27
CA GLN A 262 27.86 4.26 -0.10
C GLN A 262 26.62 3.80 -0.87
N ILE A 263 25.62 3.22 -0.20
CA ILE A 263 24.34 2.87 -0.84
C ILE A 263 23.62 4.16 -1.26
N ALA A 264 23.55 5.14 -0.37
CA ALA A 264 22.91 6.42 -0.67
C ALA A 264 23.61 7.21 -1.78
N GLU A 265 24.94 7.26 -1.78
CA GLU A 265 25.74 7.97 -2.81
C GLU A 265 25.59 7.39 -4.21
N LYS A 266 25.21 6.12 -4.33
CA LYS A 266 24.89 5.50 -5.63
C LYS A 266 23.57 5.97 -6.20
N SER A 267 22.67 6.49 -5.36
CA SER A 267 21.42 7.09 -5.82
C SER A 267 21.68 8.52 -6.31
N SER A 268 21.02 8.90 -7.40
CA SER A 268 21.01 10.26 -7.94
C SER A 268 20.08 11.21 -7.18
N ASP A 269 19.33 10.72 -6.19
CA ASP A 269 18.19 11.45 -5.63
C ASP A 269 18.62 12.50 -4.59
N TYR A 270 19.73 12.26 -3.88
CA TYR A 270 20.17 13.11 -2.75
C TYR A 270 21.68 13.41 -2.75
N PRO A 271 22.28 13.84 -3.88
CA PRO A 271 23.73 14.00 -4.00
C PRO A 271 24.30 15.08 -3.06
N GLU A 272 23.58 16.18 -2.84
CA GLU A 272 24.03 17.27 -1.98
C GLU A 272 24.04 16.89 -0.49
N LEU A 273 23.00 16.17 -0.03
CA LEU A 273 22.91 15.67 1.34
C LEU A 273 23.96 14.60 1.60
N ALA A 274 24.16 13.68 0.65
CA ALA A 274 25.21 12.67 0.71
C ALA A 274 26.60 13.31 0.79
N ALA A 275 26.88 14.31 -0.05
CA ALA A 275 28.14 15.04 -0.05
C ALA A 275 28.38 15.81 1.26
N LYS A 276 27.34 16.46 1.81
CA LYS A 276 27.42 17.12 3.12
C LYS A 276 27.76 16.14 4.24
N LEU A 277 27.03 15.03 4.34
CA LEU A 277 27.27 14.00 5.35
C LEU A 277 28.66 13.36 5.20
N ARG A 278 29.11 13.14 3.95
CA ARG A 278 30.46 12.66 3.63
C ARG A 278 31.53 13.65 4.06
N GLY A 279 31.30 14.94 3.83
CA GLY A 279 32.23 16.02 4.18
C GLY A 279 32.53 16.08 5.68
N SER A 280 31.51 15.83 6.52
CA SER A 280 31.65 15.81 7.97
C SER A 280 31.96 14.43 8.56
N TRP A 281 32.23 13.42 7.73
CA TRP A 281 32.29 12.02 8.19
C TRP A 281 33.38 11.76 9.23
N ASN A 282 34.54 12.38 9.02
CA ASN A 282 35.73 12.21 9.85
C ASN A 282 35.84 13.24 10.97
N ASP A 283 34.82 14.09 11.16
CA ASP A 283 34.84 15.11 12.20
C ASP A 283 34.81 14.46 13.60
N SER A 284 35.56 15.07 14.53
CA SER A 284 35.61 14.68 15.93
C SER A 284 35.49 15.94 16.80
N PRO A 285 34.36 16.17 17.48
CA PRO A 285 33.16 15.33 17.51
C PRO A 285 32.37 15.36 16.19
N PHE A 286 31.56 14.34 15.94
CA PHE A 286 30.64 14.31 14.80
C PHE A 286 29.42 15.21 15.11
N THR A 287 29.28 16.33 14.39
CA THR A 287 28.28 17.37 14.70
C THR A 287 27.16 17.48 13.66
N PHE A 288 27.00 16.49 12.79
CA PHE A 288 25.94 16.53 11.78
C PHE A 288 24.56 16.38 12.46
N ASP A 289 23.64 17.31 12.20
CA ASP A 289 22.28 17.24 12.73
C ASP A 289 21.44 16.27 11.88
N LEU A 290 21.02 15.15 12.47
CA LEU A 290 20.17 14.16 11.77
C LEU A 290 18.82 14.75 11.34
N ARG A 291 18.37 15.86 11.95
CA ARG A 291 17.14 16.57 11.55
C ARG A 291 17.24 17.10 10.12
N ASP A 292 18.44 17.39 9.64
CA ASP A 292 18.66 17.82 8.26
C ASP A 292 18.47 16.68 7.25
N LEU A 293 18.56 15.41 7.68
CA LEU A 293 18.38 14.25 6.82
C LEU A 293 16.93 13.83 6.65
N ILE A 294 16.06 14.13 7.62
CA ILE A 294 14.65 13.70 7.62
C ILE A 294 13.65 14.73 7.09
N ARG A 295 14.09 15.97 6.79
CA ARG A 295 13.25 17.10 6.35
C ARG A 295 12.68 17.04 4.94
#